data_AF-A0A6I8SMY4-F1
#
_entry.id   AF-A0A6I8SMY4-F1
#
_cell.length_a   1.000
_cell.length_b   1.000
_cell.length_c   1.000
_cell.angle_alpha   90.00
_cell.angle_beta   90.00
_cell.angle_gamma   90.00
#
_symmetry.space_group_name_H-M   'P 1'
#
loop_
_entity.id
_entity.type
_entity.pdbx_description
1 polymer ?
#
loop_
_entity_poly.entity_id
_entity_poly.type
_entity_poly.pdbx_seq_one_letter_code
_entity_poly.pdbx_strand_id
1 'polypeptide(L)'
;MSLTDPMQSSYNEAAGAAGKSTFVNILKKANEDWEVVPEPIARWCNIQSCKDEFEELTTSQKSGGNLLQMMYEKPERWSFTFQSYACLSRIRAQLKALGGKLKEAENPVLFFERSVYSDRYIFASNLYEAECMNETEWTVYQDWHDWMNSQFGADLELDGIIYLRAIPEKCLNRIYSRGREEEQGIPMEYLEKLHYKHESWLHHRTMRTDFEYLQEIPILTLDVNEDFKDNKQKQESLIEKVKEFLSTL
;
A
#
# COMPACT_ATOMS: atom_id res chain seq x y z
N MET A 1 -10.73 -14.73 -30.18
CA MET A 1 -11.69 -14.51 -29.08
C MET A 1 -10.93 -14.74 -27.79
N SER A 2 -10.33 -13.69 -27.24
CA SER A 2 -9.75 -13.67 -25.91
C SER A 2 -10.44 -12.51 -25.21
N LEU A 3 -11.64 -12.78 -24.69
CA LEU A 3 -12.37 -11.86 -23.83
C LEU A 3 -11.71 -11.95 -22.46
N THR A 4 -10.76 -11.06 -22.21
CA THR A 4 -10.39 -10.65 -20.87
C THR A 4 -10.55 -9.14 -20.88
N ASP A 5 -11.76 -8.68 -20.62
CA ASP A 5 -12.01 -7.28 -20.31
C ASP A 5 -11.18 -6.90 -19.07
N PRO A 6 -10.71 -5.64 -18.97
CA PRO A 6 -9.73 -5.23 -17.99
C PRO A 6 -10.28 -5.36 -16.58
N MET A 7 -9.52 -6.04 -15.72
CA MET A 7 -9.78 -6.05 -14.29
C MET A 7 -9.46 -4.66 -13.76
N GLN A 8 -10.48 -3.90 -13.38
CA GLN A 8 -10.29 -2.54 -12.85
C GLN A 8 -9.51 -2.64 -11.53
N SER A 9 -8.29 -2.15 -11.54
CA SER A 9 -7.43 -2.13 -10.37
C SER A 9 -7.46 -0.74 -9.73
N SER A 10 -7.75 -0.71 -8.42
CA SER A 10 -7.82 0.53 -7.67
C SER A 10 -6.98 0.48 -6.40
N TYR A 11 -6.13 1.49 -6.20
CA TYR A 11 -5.32 1.57 -4.98
C TYR A 11 -6.00 2.36 -3.89
N ASN A 12 -5.88 1.88 -2.66
CA ASN A 12 -6.15 2.66 -1.47
C ASN A 12 -4.83 3.26 -0.97
N GLU A 13 -4.59 4.51 -1.31
CA GLU A 13 -3.43 5.28 -0.86
C GLU A 13 -3.78 6.08 0.39
N ALA A 14 -2.86 6.13 1.35
CA ALA A 14 -3.05 6.94 2.55
C ALA A 14 -1.76 7.08 3.37
N ALA A 15 -1.61 8.25 4.00
CA ALA A 15 -0.65 8.49 5.07
C ALA A 15 -0.80 7.45 6.21
N GLY A 16 0.26 7.25 6.99
CA GLY A 16 0.35 6.21 8.02
C GLY A 16 -0.92 6.06 8.86
N ALA A 17 -1.40 4.82 9.05
CA ALA A 17 -2.59 4.49 9.84
C ALA A 17 -3.90 5.30 9.59
N ALA A 18 -4.09 5.89 8.41
CA ALA A 18 -5.33 6.61 8.08
C ALA A 18 -6.62 5.74 8.07
N GLY A 19 -6.53 4.43 8.26
CA GLY A 19 -7.70 3.52 8.31
C GLY A 19 -7.85 2.60 7.10
N LYS A 20 -6.81 2.47 6.26
CA LYS A 20 -6.81 1.62 5.05
C LYS A 20 -7.34 0.21 5.29
N SER A 21 -6.79 -0.53 6.25
CA SER A 21 -7.24 -1.91 6.51
C SER A 21 -8.70 -1.99 6.97
N THR A 22 -9.20 -0.98 7.69
CA THR A 22 -10.63 -0.87 8.04
C THR A 22 -11.47 -0.65 6.78
N PHE A 23 -11.04 0.27 5.92
CA PHE A 23 -11.74 0.58 4.67
C PHE A 23 -11.78 -0.61 3.70
N VAL A 24 -10.65 -1.32 3.55
CA VAL A 24 -10.53 -2.55 2.78
C VAL A 24 -11.53 -3.62 3.24
N ASN A 25 -11.70 -3.79 4.55
CA ASN A 25 -12.67 -4.74 5.09
C ASN A 25 -14.12 -4.37 4.79
N ILE A 26 -14.41 -3.07 4.61
CA ILE A 26 -15.74 -2.60 4.22
C ILE A 26 -15.94 -2.81 2.72
N LEU A 27 -14.93 -2.54 1.89
CA LEU A 27 -14.97 -2.82 0.43
C LEU A 27 -15.28 -4.30 0.15
N LYS A 28 -14.57 -5.24 0.80
CA LYS A 28 -14.82 -6.69 0.65
C LYS A 28 -16.24 -7.13 0.97
N LYS A 29 -16.95 -6.38 1.84
CA LYS A 29 -18.34 -6.70 2.24
C LYS A 29 -19.37 -6.02 1.34
N ALA A 30 -18.96 -5.02 0.58
CA ALA A 30 -19.86 -4.17 -0.20
C ALA A 30 -20.27 -4.79 -1.54
N ASN A 31 -19.43 -5.65 -2.12
CA ASN A 31 -19.67 -6.35 -3.38
C ASN A 31 -18.89 -7.67 -3.43
N GLU A 32 -19.52 -8.72 -3.97
CA GLU A 32 -18.91 -10.05 -4.10
C GLU A 32 -17.86 -10.10 -5.23
N ASP A 33 -17.99 -9.24 -6.23
CA ASP A 33 -17.04 -9.12 -7.36
C ASP A 33 -15.81 -8.28 -7.02
N TRP A 34 -15.67 -7.83 -5.77
CA TRP A 34 -14.55 -7.01 -5.30
C TRP A 34 -13.58 -7.85 -4.48
N GLU A 35 -12.34 -7.97 -4.95
CA GLU A 35 -11.26 -8.57 -4.18
C GLU A 35 -10.32 -7.48 -3.67
N VAL A 36 -9.61 -7.76 -2.57
CA VAL A 36 -8.59 -6.84 -2.06
C VAL A 36 -7.34 -7.58 -1.65
N VAL A 37 -6.19 -7.09 -2.13
CA VAL A 37 -4.87 -7.51 -1.70
C VAL A 37 -4.40 -6.58 -0.58
N PRO A 38 -4.36 -7.06 0.68
CA PRO A 38 -3.88 -6.26 1.80
C PRO A 38 -2.36 -6.13 1.77
N GLU A 39 -1.85 -5.14 2.50
CA GLU A 39 -0.41 -4.97 2.69
C GLU A 39 0.17 -6.13 3.51
N PRO A 40 1.30 -6.75 3.09
CA PRO A 40 1.84 -7.95 3.73
C PRO A 40 2.58 -7.67 5.05
N ILE A 41 2.03 -6.82 5.92
CA ILE A 41 2.64 -6.37 7.19
C ILE A 41 3.01 -7.54 8.09
N ALA A 42 2.16 -8.57 8.17
CA ALA A 42 2.45 -9.76 8.98
C ALA A 42 3.73 -10.49 8.53
N ARG A 43 4.04 -10.49 7.23
CA ARG A 43 5.29 -11.04 6.70
C ARG A 43 6.49 -10.16 7.04
N TRP A 44 6.29 -8.85 7.13
CA TRP A 44 7.36 -7.92 7.51
C TRP A 44 7.70 -8.01 9.01
N CYS A 45 6.71 -8.32 9.84
CA CYS A 45 6.89 -8.50 11.27
C CYS A 45 7.49 -9.87 11.64
N ASN A 46 7.41 -10.85 10.74
CA ASN A 46 7.98 -12.18 10.92
C ASN A 46 8.51 -12.71 9.58
N ILE A 47 9.78 -12.42 9.30
CA ILE A 47 10.41 -12.83 8.05
C ILE A 47 10.53 -14.35 8.01
N GLN A 48 9.88 -14.98 7.05
CA GLN A 48 9.99 -16.42 6.82
C GLN A 48 10.51 -16.67 5.40
N SER A 49 11.52 -17.53 5.25
CA SER A 49 11.85 -18.08 3.95
C SER A 49 10.73 -19.01 3.51
N CYS A 50 10.31 -18.97 2.25
CA CYS A 50 9.37 -19.92 1.66
C CYS A 50 9.96 -21.34 1.55
N LYS A 51 10.43 -21.93 2.66
CA LYS A 51 10.72 -23.36 2.72
C LYS A 51 9.41 -24.08 3.05
N ASP A 52 8.81 -24.54 1.96
CA ASP A 52 7.86 -25.65 1.80
C ASP A 52 6.50 -25.60 2.51
N GLU A 53 5.45 -25.35 1.72
CA GLU A 53 4.06 -25.74 2.03
C GLU A 53 3.88 -27.28 2.14
N PHE A 54 4.95 -28.09 2.04
CA PHE A 54 4.91 -29.57 1.98
C PHE A 54 5.89 -30.33 2.90
N GLU A 55 6.70 -29.67 3.73
CA GLU A 55 7.50 -30.38 4.76
C GLU A 55 7.18 -29.81 6.15
N GLU A 56 6.72 -30.68 7.07
CA GLU A 56 6.54 -30.33 8.47
C GLU A 56 7.88 -29.89 9.07
N LEU A 57 8.07 -28.57 9.16
CA LEU A 57 9.23 -27.99 9.83
C LEU A 57 9.07 -28.14 11.34
N THR A 58 10.06 -28.76 11.97
CA THR A 58 10.17 -28.86 13.43
C THR A 58 10.27 -27.48 14.08
N THR A 59 9.73 -27.34 15.28
CA THR A 59 9.62 -26.11 16.11
C THR A 59 10.91 -25.31 16.32
N SER A 60 12.07 -25.82 15.88
CA SER A 60 13.38 -25.16 15.92
C SER A 60 13.75 -24.32 14.69
N GLN A 61 12.93 -24.26 13.64
CA GLN A 61 13.12 -23.30 12.54
C GLN A 61 12.57 -21.92 12.92
N LYS A 62 13.38 -21.27 13.78
CA LYS A 62 13.41 -19.88 14.25
C LYS A 62 12.50 -18.92 13.46
N SER A 63 11.57 -18.25 14.16
CA SER A 63 10.91 -17.05 13.65
C SER A 63 11.98 -16.08 13.12
N GLY A 64 11.88 -15.64 11.87
CA GLY A 64 12.82 -14.62 11.40
C GLY A 64 12.58 -13.30 12.12
N GLY A 65 13.55 -12.40 11.98
CA GLY A 65 13.47 -11.08 12.61
C GLY A 65 12.26 -10.28 12.16
N ASN A 66 11.86 -9.32 12.99
CA ASN A 66 10.83 -8.32 12.67
C ASN A 66 11.48 -7.18 11.89
N LEU A 67 11.43 -7.24 10.55
CA LEU A 67 12.10 -6.26 9.70
C LEU A 67 11.46 -4.87 9.79
N LEU A 68 10.15 -4.81 10.08
CA LEU A 68 9.45 -3.54 10.34
C LEU A 68 10.01 -2.87 11.60
N GLN A 69 10.13 -3.63 12.70
CA GLN A 69 10.73 -3.15 13.94
C GLN A 69 12.18 -2.73 13.72
N MET A 70 12.98 -3.54 13.02
CA MET A 70 14.38 -3.23 12.72
C MET A 70 14.52 -1.91 11.95
N MET A 71 13.60 -1.63 11.02
CA MET A 71 13.55 -0.36 10.30
C MET A 71 13.24 0.83 11.21
N TYR A 72 12.26 0.71 12.12
CA TYR A 72 11.95 1.80 13.05
C TYR A 72 13.01 1.99 14.14
N GLU A 73 13.70 0.94 14.58
CA GLU A 73 14.75 1.02 15.60
C GLU A 73 16.07 1.59 15.06
N LYS A 74 16.44 1.24 13.82
CA LYS A 74 17.69 1.70 13.18
C LYS A 74 17.50 1.96 11.69
N PRO A 75 16.80 3.05 11.31
CA PRO A 75 16.41 3.30 9.93
C PRO A 75 17.60 3.45 9.00
N GLU A 76 18.71 4.05 9.45
CA GLU A 76 19.93 4.23 8.65
C GLU A 76 20.61 2.90 8.27
N ARG A 77 20.29 1.82 8.97
CA ARG A 77 20.81 0.47 8.65
C ARG A 77 19.81 -0.35 7.85
N TRP A 78 18.52 -0.20 8.12
CA TRP A 78 17.51 -1.16 7.67
C TRP A 78 16.52 -0.61 6.65
N SER A 79 16.52 0.70 6.35
CA SER A 79 15.62 1.31 5.37
C SER A 79 15.72 0.66 4.01
N PHE A 80 16.92 0.56 3.44
CA PHE A 80 17.13 -0.07 2.13
C PHE A 80 16.63 -1.53 2.11
N THR A 81 16.94 -2.30 3.16
CA THR A 81 16.53 -3.71 3.26
C THR A 81 15.00 -3.84 3.37
N PHE A 82 14.38 -3.01 4.21
CA PHE A 82 12.93 -3.00 4.40
C PHE A 82 12.19 -2.56 3.14
N GLN A 83 12.59 -1.45 2.51
CA GLN A 83 11.92 -0.93 1.31
C GLN A 83 12.00 -1.92 0.15
N SER A 84 13.18 -2.54 -0.05
CA SER A 84 13.37 -3.57 -1.09
C SER A 84 12.46 -4.78 -0.85
N TYR A 85 12.38 -5.27 0.40
CA TYR A 85 11.53 -6.41 0.73
C TYR A 85 10.03 -6.08 0.70
N ALA A 86 9.65 -4.89 1.17
CA ALA A 86 8.27 -4.41 1.17
C ALA A 86 7.72 -4.37 -0.27
N CYS A 87 8.41 -3.68 -1.17
CA CYS A 87 8.02 -3.59 -2.59
C CYS A 87 7.99 -4.98 -3.26
N LEU A 88 9.02 -5.82 -3.06
CA LEU A 88 9.04 -7.18 -3.62
C LEU A 88 7.86 -8.03 -3.14
N SER A 89 7.59 -8.01 -1.84
CA SER A 89 6.50 -8.78 -1.25
C SER A 89 5.13 -8.30 -1.71
N ARG A 90 4.98 -6.98 -1.98
CA ARG A 90 3.78 -6.37 -2.55
C ARG A 90 3.56 -6.84 -3.99
N ILE A 91 4.56 -6.68 -4.86
CA ILE A 91 4.48 -7.14 -6.26
C ILE A 91 4.09 -8.61 -6.32
N ARG A 92 4.72 -9.47 -5.52
CA ARG A 92 4.39 -10.91 -5.46
C ARG A 92 2.94 -11.17 -5.03
N ALA A 93 2.41 -10.41 -4.07
CA ALA A 93 1.04 -10.56 -3.62
C ALA A 93 0.02 -10.11 -4.69
N GLN A 94 0.30 -9.00 -5.36
CA GLN A 94 -0.55 -8.44 -6.41
C GLN A 94 -0.59 -9.34 -7.66
N LEU A 95 0.57 -9.79 -8.14
CA LEU A 95 0.67 -10.74 -9.25
C LEU A 95 -0.05 -12.07 -8.95
N LYS A 96 0.02 -12.55 -7.70
CA LYS A 96 -0.72 -13.76 -7.29
C LYS A 96 -2.24 -13.54 -7.37
N ALA A 97 -2.73 -12.36 -7.00
CA ALA A 97 -4.15 -12.03 -7.03
C ALA A 97 -4.69 -11.88 -8.46
N LEU A 98 -3.91 -11.30 -9.37
CA LEU A 98 -4.22 -11.23 -10.81
C LEU A 98 -4.47 -12.62 -11.44
N GLY A 99 -3.78 -13.65 -10.95
CA GLY A 99 -3.99 -15.04 -11.38
C GLY A 99 -5.19 -15.74 -10.75
N GLY A 100 -5.93 -15.07 -9.86
CA GLY A 100 -6.91 -15.66 -8.94
C GLY A 100 -8.36 -15.71 -9.42
N LYS A 101 -9.28 -15.76 -8.43
CA LYS A 101 -10.71 -16.10 -8.59
C LYS A 101 -11.55 -15.06 -9.33
N LEU A 102 -11.05 -13.83 -9.46
CA LEU A 102 -11.76 -12.74 -10.14
C LEU A 102 -11.99 -12.95 -11.65
N LYS A 103 -11.33 -13.95 -12.27
CA LYS A 103 -11.47 -14.22 -13.71
C LYS A 103 -12.88 -14.66 -14.14
N GLU A 104 -13.74 -15.06 -13.20
CA GLU A 104 -15.08 -15.56 -13.47
C GLU A 104 -16.19 -14.55 -13.11
N ALA A 105 -15.85 -13.39 -12.54
CA ALA A 105 -16.81 -12.36 -12.17
C ALA A 105 -17.24 -11.51 -13.39
N GLU A 106 -18.44 -10.93 -13.34
CA GLU A 106 -18.98 -10.11 -14.44
C GLU A 106 -18.29 -8.75 -14.53
N ASN A 107 -18.01 -8.11 -13.38
CA ASN A 107 -17.28 -6.84 -13.30
C ASN A 107 -16.22 -6.89 -12.18
N PRO A 108 -15.10 -7.61 -12.40
CA PRO A 108 -14.09 -7.80 -11.37
C PRO A 108 -13.36 -6.50 -11.04
N VAL A 109 -13.34 -6.14 -9.76
CA VAL A 109 -12.53 -5.02 -9.25
C VAL A 109 -11.51 -5.55 -8.26
N LEU A 110 -10.23 -5.26 -8.50
CA LEU A 110 -9.16 -5.63 -7.58
C LEU A 110 -8.63 -4.39 -6.87
N PHE A 111 -8.88 -4.30 -5.57
CA PHE A 111 -8.28 -3.25 -4.77
C PHE A 111 -6.92 -3.68 -4.24
N PHE A 112 -6.03 -2.71 -4.14
CA PHE A 112 -4.72 -2.91 -3.56
C PHE A 112 -4.52 -1.94 -2.38
N GLU A 113 -4.08 -2.45 -1.24
CA GLU A 113 -3.69 -1.60 -0.11
C GLU A 113 -2.26 -1.06 -0.35
N ARG A 114 -2.17 0.18 -0.86
CA ARG A 114 -0.96 0.84 -1.40
C ARG A 114 -0.37 0.22 -2.66
N SER A 115 0.39 1.04 -3.40
CA SER A 115 1.06 0.71 -4.65
C SER A 115 2.59 0.66 -4.55
N VAL A 116 3.21 0.06 -5.57
CA VAL A 116 4.67 0.16 -5.80
C VAL A 116 5.11 1.62 -5.94
N TYR A 117 4.25 2.49 -6.46
CA TYR A 117 4.50 3.93 -6.57
C TYR A 117 4.61 4.58 -5.20
N SER A 118 3.73 4.24 -4.27
CA SER A 118 3.82 4.75 -2.89
C SER A 118 5.07 4.24 -2.17
N ASP A 119 5.49 2.99 -2.43
CA ASP A 119 6.73 2.45 -1.86
C ASP A 119 7.94 3.29 -2.30
N ARG A 120 8.04 3.66 -3.58
CA ARG A 120 9.15 4.49 -4.10
C ARG A 120 9.03 5.97 -3.76
N TYR A 121 7.94 6.62 -4.18
CA TYR A 121 7.83 8.08 -4.17
C TYR A 121 7.41 8.66 -2.82
N ILE A 122 6.82 7.84 -1.95
CA ILE A 122 6.44 8.26 -0.60
C ILE A 122 7.44 7.73 0.43
N PHE A 123 7.52 6.40 0.61
CA PHE A 123 8.27 5.83 1.73
C PHE A 123 9.77 5.83 1.51
N ALA A 124 10.26 5.24 0.41
CA ALA A 124 11.68 5.16 0.13
C ALA A 124 12.28 6.56 -0.12
N SER A 125 11.63 7.40 -0.92
CA SER A 125 12.06 8.80 -1.12
C SER A 125 12.13 9.59 0.18
N ASN A 126 11.16 9.44 1.11
CA ASN A 126 11.23 10.09 2.42
C ASN A 126 12.41 9.61 3.27
N LEU A 127 12.70 8.31 3.26
CA LEU A 127 13.82 7.75 4.01
C LEU A 127 15.17 8.19 3.43
N TYR A 128 15.26 8.32 2.11
CA TYR A 128 16.43 8.89 1.45
C TYR A 128 16.64 10.36 1.82
N GLU A 129 15.60 11.19 1.72
CA GLU A 129 15.64 12.62 2.11
C GLU A 129 15.95 12.82 3.60
N ALA A 130 15.64 11.83 4.44
CA ALA A 130 15.97 11.80 5.87
C ALA A 130 17.35 11.18 6.16
N GLU A 131 18.21 11.00 5.16
CA GLU A 131 19.56 10.41 5.27
C GLU A 131 19.58 8.97 5.84
N CYS A 132 18.43 8.28 5.82
CA CYS A 132 18.31 6.88 6.25
C CYS A 132 18.66 5.88 5.12
N MET A 133 18.83 6.37 3.90
CA MET A 133 19.47 5.67 2.79
C MET A 133 20.52 6.59 2.19
N ASN A 134 21.70 6.06 1.89
CA ASN A 134 22.73 6.84 1.19
C ASN A 134 22.49 6.84 -0.33
N GLU A 135 23.27 7.64 -1.05
CA GLU A 135 23.22 7.75 -2.52
C GLU A 135 23.32 6.40 -3.25
N THR A 136 24.17 5.48 -2.75
CA THR A 136 24.34 4.16 -3.36
C THR A 136 23.09 3.31 -3.16
N GLU A 137 22.55 3.27 -1.94
CA GLU A 137 21.32 2.54 -1.62
C GLU A 137 20.12 3.08 -2.40
N TRP A 138 20.01 4.41 -2.51
CA TRP A 138 18.94 5.06 -3.26
C TRP A 138 19.04 4.79 -4.76
N THR A 139 20.25 4.86 -5.34
CA THR A 139 20.47 4.55 -6.76
C THR A 139 20.13 3.09 -7.07
N VAL A 140 20.59 2.15 -6.23
CA VAL A 140 20.29 0.72 -6.40
C VAL A 140 18.81 0.44 -6.25
N TYR A 141 18.13 1.07 -5.28
CA TYR A 141 16.70 0.88 -5.08
C TYR A 141 15.88 1.36 -6.28
N GLN A 142 16.24 2.52 -6.86
CA GLN A 142 15.58 3.05 -8.05
C GLN A 142 15.79 2.16 -9.27
N ASP A 143 17.04 1.77 -9.54
CA ASP A 143 17.37 0.87 -10.67
C ASP A 143 16.61 -0.47 -10.57
N TRP A 144 16.60 -1.06 -9.37
CA TRP A 144 15.83 -2.27 -9.11
C TRP A 144 14.32 -2.06 -9.30
N HIS A 145 13.77 -0.97 -8.78
CA HIS A 145 12.35 -0.64 -8.90
C HIS A 145 11.96 -0.41 -10.38
N ASP A 146 12.78 0.29 -11.15
CA ASP A 146 12.56 0.56 -12.56
C ASP A 146 12.59 -0.73 -13.37
N TRP A 147 13.56 -1.61 -13.11
CA TRP A 147 13.61 -2.92 -13.73
C TRP A 147 12.38 -3.75 -13.39
N MET A 148 11.97 -3.82 -12.12
CA MET A 148 10.76 -4.56 -11.71
C MET A 148 9.50 -4.05 -12.42
N ASN A 149 9.32 -2.73 -12.50
CA ASN A 149 8.18 -2.16 -13.23
C ASN A 149 8.28 -2.36 -14.74
N SER A 150 9.47 -2.43 -15.33
CA SER A 150 9.62 -2.78 -16.75
C SER A 150 9.15 -4.21 -17.06
N GLN A 151 9.26 -5.13 -16.08
CA GLN A 151 8.88 -6.53 -16.26
C GLN A 151 7.41 -6.79 -15.92
N PHE A 152 6.89 -6.15 -14.86
CA PHE A 152 5.57 -6.47 -14.29
C PHE A 152 4.60 -5.29 -14.30
N GLY A 153 5.05 -4.09 -14.70
CA GLY A 153 4.28 -2.86 -14.61
C GLY A 153 3.00 -2.88 -15.43
N ALA A 154 3.04 -3.45 -16.64
CA ALA A 154 1.85 -3.56 -17.50
C ALA A 154 0.72 -4.39 -16.86
N ASP A 155 1.06 -5.42 -16.09
CA ASP A 155 0.07 -6.23 -15.35
C ASP A 155 -0.45 -5.52 -14.09
N LEU A 156 0.30 -4.53 -13.59
CA LEU A 156 0.05 -3.80 -12.34
C LEU A 156 -0.34 -2.32 -12.59
N GLU A 157 -0.63 -1.98 -13.84
CA GLU A 157 -1.12 -0.67 -14.26
C GLU A 157 -2.50 -0.40 -13.69
N LEU A 158 -2.83 0.88 -13.57
CA LEU A 158 -3.93 1.33 -12.73
C LEU A 158 -4.98 2.11 -13.46
N ASP A 159 -6.21 1.79 -13.10
CA ASP A 159 -7.40 2.46 -13.62
C ASP A 159 -7.81 3.63 -12.72
N GLY A 160 -7.53 3.56 -11.41
CA GLY A 160 -7.86 4.65 -10.49
C GLY A 160 -7.20 4.59 -9.11
N ILE A 161 -7.11 5.73 -8.43
CA ILE A 161 -6.58 5.82 -7.06
C ILE A 161 -7.66 6.35 -6.11
N ILE A 162 -7.85 5.67 -4.99
CA ILE A 162 -8.66 6.12 -3.85
C ILE A 162 -7.69 6.63 -2.77
N TYR A 163 -7.68 7.94 -2.54
CA TYR A 163 -6.88 8.58 -1.51
C TYR A 163 -7.69 8.77 -0.22
N LEU A 164 -7.37 8.00 0.82
CA LEU A 164 -7.93 8.19 2.16
C LEU A 164 -7.17 9.30 2.90
N ARG A 165 -7.73 10.50 2.87
CA ARG A 165 -7.10 11.71 3.43
C ARG A 165 -7.45 11.86 4.91
N ALA A 166 -6.43 11.91 5.76
CA ALA A 166 -6.54 12.23 7.18
C ALA A 166 -5.34 13.09 7.61
N ILE A 167 -5.57 13.99 8.57
CA ILE A 167 -4.54 14.84 9.13
C ILE A 167 -3.56 14.02 10.00
N PRO A 168 -2.26 14.41 10.08
CA PRO A 168 -1.23 13.69 10.83
C PRO A 168 -1.63 13.38 12.28
N GLU A 169 -2.35 14.28 12.96
CA GLU A 169 -2.80 14.10 14.33
C GLU A 169 -3.82 12.96 14.45
N LYS A 170 -4.71 12.81 13.48
CA LYS A 170 -5.67 11.69 13.45
C LYS A 170 -4.95 10.38 13.16
N CYS A 171 -4.00 10.39 12.23
CA CYS A 171 -3.13 9.25 11.94
C CYS A 171 -2.37 8.80 13.19
N LEU A 172 -1.75 9.72 13.93
CA LEU A 172 -1.02 9.42 15.15
C LEU A 172 -1.93 8.84 16.24
N ASN A 173 -3.11 9.43 16.46
CA ASN A 173 -4.10 8.89 17.40
C ASN A 173 -4.53 7.46 17.04
N ARG A 174 -4.66 7.16 15.73
CA ARG A 174 -4.98 5.81 15.23
C ARG A 174 -3.83 4.83 15.44
N ILE A 175 -2.57 5.26 15.31
CA ILE A 175 -1.39 4.43 15.62
C ILE A 175 -1.42 4.03 17.10
N TYR A 176 -1.60 5.00 18.01
CA TYR A 176 -1.71 4.74 19.44
C TYR A 176 -2.89 3.82 19.77
N SER A 177 -4.06 4.07 19.18
CA SER A 177 -5.26 3.24 19.40
C SER A 177 -5.11 1.82 18.88
N ARG A 178 -4.33 1.62 17.81
CA ARG A 178 -4.06 0.29 17.24
C ARG A 178 -3.09 -0.52 18.10
N GLY A 179 -2.18 0.14 18.82
CA GLY A 179 -1.30 -0.51 19.80
C GLY A 179 -0.26 -1.47 19.21
N ARG A 180 0.19 -1.27 17.96
CA ARG A 180 1.34 -2.02 17.43
C ARG A 180 2.62 -1.53 18.08
N GLU A 181 3.39 -2.43 18.68
CA GLU A 181 4.60 -2.11 19.44
C GLU A 181 5.64 -1.39 18.57
N GLU A 182 5.80 -1.84 17.33
CA GLU A 182 6.81 -1.31 16.39
C GLU A 182 6.56 0.14 15.99
N GLU A 183 5.33 0.63 16.12
CA GLU A 183 4.90 1.93 15.64
C GLU A 183 4.71 2.96 16.76
N GLN A 184 4.80 2.56 18.04
CA GLN A 184 4.58 3.46 19.18
C GLN A 184 5.60 4.61 19.25
N GLY A 185 6.79 4.40 18.69
CA GLY A 185 7.87 5.38 18.65
C GLY A 185 7.83 6.36 17.46
N ILE A 186 6.83 6.27 16.58
CA ILE A 186 6.78 7.11 15.37
C ILE A 186 6.53 8.58 15.76
N PRO A 187 7.44 9.52 15.41
CA PRO A 187 7.25 10.92 15.74
C PRO A 187 6.23 11.59 14.82
N MET A 188 5.57 12.65 15.30
CA MET A 188 4.62 13.44 14.51
C MET A 188 5.26 13.98 13.22
N GLU A 189 6.49 14.48 13.31
CA GLU A 189 7.23 15.03 12.16
C GLU A 189 7.35 14.03 11.01
N TYR A 190 7.52 12.74 11.31
CA TYR A 190 7.55 11.69 10.29
C TYR A 190 6.20 11.57 9.58
N LEU A 191 5.09 11.62 10.32
CA LEU A 191 3.74 11.57 9.74
C LEU A 191 3.41 12.82 8.93
N GLU A 192 3.87 13.99 9.36
CA GLU A 192 3.72 15.25 8.61
C GLU A 192 4.45 15.20 7.27
N LYS A 193 5.69 14.70 7.24
CA LYS A 193 6.45 14.51 5.99
C LYS A 193 5.74 13.54 5.04
N LEU A 194 5.27 12.41 5.56
CA LEU A 194 4.49 11.46 4.76
C LEU A 194 3.19 12.10 4.24
N HIS A 195 2.49 12.86 5.08
CA HIS A 195 1.27 13.56 4.68
C HIS A 195 1.54 14.55 3.54
N TYR A 196 2.56 15.39 3.67
CA TYR A 196 2.95 16.35 2.62
C TYR A 196 3.28 15.66 1.29
N LYS A 197 3.98 14.52 1.32
CA LYS A 197 4.25 13.74 0.11
C LYS A 197 2.96 13.21 -0.53
N HIS A 198 2.01 12.69 0.25
CA HIS A 198 0.72 12.27 -0.30
C HIS A 198 -0.09 13.45 -0.87
N GLU A 199 -0.10 14.60 -0.19
CA GLU A 199 -0.79 15.80 -0.69
C GLU A 199 -0.16 16.28 -2.01
N SER A 200 1.17 16.33 -2.10
CA SER A 200 1.88 16.70 -3.32
C SER A 200 1.58 15.74 -4.48
N TRP A 201 1.46 14.44 -4.21
CA TRP A 201 1.19 13.43 -5.23
C TRP A 201 -0.28 13.39 -5.65
N LEU A 202 -1.19 13.21 -4.69
CA LEU A 202 -2.57 12.80 -4.95
C LEU A 202 -3.56 13.96 -4.91
N HIS A 203 -3.26 15.05 -4.20
CA HIS A 203 -4.16 16.20 -4.07
C HIS A 203 -3.76 17.35 -4.99
N HIS A 204 -2.50 17.79 -4.93
CA HIS A 204 -1.97 18.89 -5.74
C HIS A 204 -1.42 18.44 -7.09
N ARG A 205 -1.10 17.15 -7.25
CA ARG A 205 -0.52 16.55 -8.46
C ARG A 205 0.75 17.27 -8.94
N THR A 206 1.56 17.75 -7.99
CA THR A 206 2.82 18.46 -8.23
C THR A 206 4.05 17.56 -8.18
N MET A 207 3.92 16.36 -7.60
CA MET A 207 4.99 15.38 -7.55
C MET A 207 5.25 14.80 -8.96
N ARG A 208 6.52 14.84 -9.39
CA ARG A 208 6.93 14.20 -10.64
C ARG A 208 7.24 12.73 -10.39
N THR A 209 6.74 11.88 -11.28
CA THR A 209 7.01 10.44 -11.32
C THR A 209 7.57 10.09 -12.70
N ASP A 210 8.36 9.03 -12.77
CA ASP A 210 8.89 8.49 -14.04
C ASP A 210 7.80 7.81 -14.89
N PHE A 211 6.61 7.60 -14.31
CA PHE A 211 5.44 7.00 -14.96
C PHE A 211 4.47 8.10 -15.38
N GLU A 212 4.44 8.45 -16.67
CA GLU A 212 3.64 9.56 -17.20
C GLU A 212 2.13 9.37 -16.99
N TYR A 213 1.63 8.13 -17.12
CA TYR A 213 0.20 7.81 -17.01
C TYR A 213 -0.39 8.16 -15.62
N LEU A 214 0.42 8.18 -14.57
CA LEU A 214 0.00 8.56 -13.22
C LEU A 214 -0.42 10.04 -13.12
N GLN A 215 -0.02 10.88 -14.06
CA GLN A 215 -0.43 12.29 -14.11
C GLN A 215 -1.86 12.48 -14.59
N GLU A 216 -2.43 11.48 -15.27
CA GLU A 216 -3.79 11.54 -15.82
C GLU A 216 -4.75 10.59 -15.11
N ILE A 217 -4.24 9.68 -14.27
CA ILE A 217 -5.07 8.70 -13.56
C ILE A 217 -6.19 9.37 -12.73
N PRO A 218 -7.42 8.87 -12.79
CA PRO A 218 -8.50 9.35 -11.93
C PRO A 218 -8.20 9.13 -10.44
N ILE A 219 -8.49 10.15 -9.61
CA ILE A 219 -8.27 10.10 -8.16
C ILE A 219 -9.55 10.46 -7.40
N LEU A 220 -10.05 9.53 -6.58
CA LEU A 220 -11.10 9.78 -5.60
C LEU A 220 -10.48 10.12 -4.25
N THR A 221 -10.67 11.35 -3.77
CA THR A 221 -10.26 11.72 -2.41
C THR A 221 -11.40 11.56 -1.41
N LEU A 222 -11.16 10.77 -0.35
CA LEU A 222 -12.09 10.55 0.75
C LEU A 222 -11.53 11.13 2.04
N ASP A 223 -12.16 12.16 2.58
CA ASP A 223 -11.83 12.66 3.92
C ASP A 223 -12.30 11.66 4.97
N VAL A 224 -11.34 11.12 5.71
CA VAL A 224 -11.56 10.14 6.78
C VAL A 224 -11.03 10.65 8.11
N ASN A 225 -11.06 11.97 8.37
CA ASN A 225 -10.69 12.54 9.66
C ASN A 225 -11.66 12.17 10.78
N GLU A 226 -12.94 12.05 10.42
CA GLU A 226 -13.95 11.54 11.32
C GLU A 226 -13.91 10.01 11.35
N ASP A 227 -14.10 9.41 12.53
CA ASP A 227 -14.09 7.96 12.64
C ASP A 227 -15.28 7.35 11.89
N PHE A 228 -14.97 6.36 11.06
CA PHE A 228 -15.93 5.59 10.26
C PHE A 228 -15.95 4.11 10.66
N LYS A 229 -15.11 3.65 11.59
CA LYS A 229 -15.01 2.23 11.97
C LYS A 229 -16.33 1.67 12.49
N ASP A 230 -17.04 2.45 13.31
CA ASP A 230 -18.31 2.04 13.94
C ASP A 230 -19.51 2.86 13.44
N ASN A 231 -19.32 3.75 12.46
CA ASN A 231 -20.38 4.60 11.92
C ASN A 231 -20.89 4.06 10.57
N LYS A 232 -21.97 3.27 10.60
CA LYS A 232 -22.56 2.65 9.40
C LYS A 232 -22.96 3.66 8.32
N GLN A 233 -23.55 4.79 8.69
CA GLN A 233 -23.98 5.82 7.74
C GLN A 233 -22.78 6.39 6.96
N LYS A 234 -21.65 6.60 7.64
CA LYS A 234 -20.41 7.02 6.95
C LYS A 234 -19.84 5.92 6.09
N GLN A 235 -19.84 4.67 6.55
CA GLN A 235 -19.38 3.55 5.73
C GLN A 235 -20.19 3.45 4.44
N GLU A 236 -21.52 3.54 4.52
CA GLU A 236 -22.42 3.55 3.37
C GLU A 236 -22.11 4.72 2.43
N SER A 237 -22.00 5.94 2.95
CA SER A 237 -21.66 7.12 2.15
C SER A 237 -20.30 7.02 1.46
N LEU A 238 -19.28 6.44 2.12
CA LEU A 238 -17.97 6.22 1.50
C LEU A 238 -18.06 5.18 0.38
N ILE A 239 -18.81 4.10 0.57
CA ILE A 239 -19.02 3.06 -0.44
C ILE A 239 -19.81 3.58 -1.65
N GLU A 240 -20.82 4.44 -1.43
CA GLU A 240 -21.54 5.09 -2.54
C GLU A 240 -20.60 5.92 -3.42
N LYS A 241 -19.72 6.72 -2.80
CA LYS A 241 -18.69 7.49 -3.54
C LYS A 241 -17.74 6.59 -4.31
N VAL A 242 -17.35 5.44 -3.75
CA VAL A 242 -16.52 4.46 -4.46
C VAL A 242 -17.27 3.87 -5.65
N LYS A 243 -18.54 3.48 -5.49
CA LYS A 243 -19.35 2.94 -6.60
C LYS A 243 -19.53 3.96 -7.73
N GLU A 244 -19.80 5.21 -7.38
CA GLU A 244 -19.89 6.31 -8.34
C GLU A 244 -18.56 6.48 -9.09
N PHE A 245 -17.44 6.52 -8.36
CA PHE A 245 -16.11 6.62 -8.97
C PHE A 245 -15.80 5.46 -9.91
N LEU A 246 -16.03 4.22 -9.50
CA LEU A 246 -15.78 3.05 -10.35
C LEU A 246 -16.66 3.04 -11.60
N SER A 247 -17.88 3.59 -11.55
CA SER A 247 -18.74 3.71 -12.73
C SER A 247 -18.25 4.72 -13.77
N THR A 248 -17.25 5.54 -13.42
CA THR A 248 -16.60 6.48 -14.35
C THR A 248 -15.31 5.95 -14.96
N LEU A 249 -14.84 4.78 -14.50
CA LEU A 249 -13.66 4.09 -15.01
C LEU A 249 -14.00 3.13 -16.16
#